data_AF-A0A652KB83-F1
#
_entry.id   AF-A0A652KB83-F1
#
_cell.length_a   1.000
_cell.length_b   1.000
_cell.length_c   1.000
_cell.angle_alpha   90.00
_cell.angle_beta   90.00
_cell.angle_gamma   90.00
#
_symmetry.space_group_name_H-M   'P 1'
#
loop_
_entity.id
_entity.type
_entity.pdbx_description
1 polymer ?
#
loop_
_entity_poly.entity_id
_entity_poly.type
_entity_poly.pdbx_seq_one_letter_code
_entity_poly.pdbx_strand_id
1 'polypeptide(L)'
;MRFMETPDNATDAGNGTENAAENAAGELTGIAAQDWATASAVPQYRAAVVDLLGALAYGELAAFERLAEDAKLAPSLGDKAELAKMASAEFHHFEQLRDRLAAVDAEPTAAMEPFAKALDDFHRLTAPSDWLEGLVKAYVGDSIASDFYREVAARLDTDTRRLVLSVLDDTGHGNFAVEKVRAAIEADPRVGGRLALWARRLMGEALSQAQRVVAERDALSTMLVGGVDGMAAGFDLAEVGRMFSRITEAHTKRMAALGLAA
;
A
#
# COMPACT_ATOMS: atom_id res chain seq x y z
N MET A 1 32.31 -38.68 -52.79
CA MET A 1 32.67 -37.26 -52.94
C MET A 1 32.02 -36.53 -51.77
N ARG A 2 32.83 -36.00 -50.84
CA ARG A 2 32.50 -35.11 -49.71
C ARG A 2 31.41 -35.57 -48.71
N PHE A 3 31.85 -36.19 -47.61
CA PHE A 3 31.13 -36.14 -46.33
C PHE A 3 31.31 -34.73 -45.74
N MET A 4 30.22 -34.12 -45.30
CA MET A 4 30.20 -32.81 -44.63
C MET A 4 29.34 -32.97 -43.37
N GLU A 5 29.91 -32.54 -42.24
CA GLU A 5 29.44 -32.72 -40.86
C GLU A 5 28.06 -32.12 -40.61
N THR A 6 27.35 -32.70 -39.64
CA THR A 6 26.34 -31.98 -38.85
C THR A 6 26.43 -32.49 -37.41
N PRO A 7 26.60 -31.63 -36.39
CA PRO A 7 26.68 -32.05 -35.00
C PRO A 7 25.28 -32.20 -34.38
N ASP A 8 25.16 -33.22 -33.53
CA ASP A 8 24.10 -33.37 -32.53
C ASP A 8 24.05 -32.12 -31.65
N ASN A 9 22.87 -31.49 -31.58
CA ASN A 9 22.58 -30.47 -30.58
C ASN A 9 21.35 -30.93 -29.80
N ALA A 10 21.60 -31.75 -28.77
CA ALA A 10 20.61 -32.16 -27.81
C ALA A 10 20.64 -31.22 -26.60
N THR A 11 19.48 -30.64 -26.32
CA THR A 11 18.99 -30.24 -24.98
C THR A 11 19.81 -29.23 -24.18
N ASP A 12 19.44 -27.95 -24.29
CA ASP A 12 19.39 -27.06 -23.12
C ASP A 12 18.25 -26.05 -23.28
N ALA A 13 17.04 -26.50 -22.98
CA ALA A 13 15.84 -25.68 -22.94
C ALA A 13 15.12 -25.98 -21.63
N GLY A 14 15.75 -25.60 -20.51
CA GLY A 14 15.18 -25.81 -19.18
C GLY A 14 15.54 -24.75 -18.13
N ASN A 15 16.62 -23.98 -18.32
CA ASN A 15 17.18 -23.20 -17.20
C ASN A 15 16.91 -21.67 -17.28
N GLY A 16 16.03 -21.22 -18.17
CA GLY A 16 15.81 -19.78 -18.45
C GLY A 16 14.78 -19.10 -17.54
N THR A 17 13.83 -19.84 -16.97
CA THR A 17 12.68 -19.28 -16.26
C THR A 17 12.79 -19.36 -14.73
N GLU A 18 13.52 -20.34 -14.18
CA GLU A 18 13.80 -20.39 -12.74
C GLU A 18 14.84 -19.33 -12.33
N ASN A 19 15.82 -19.07 -13.19
CA ASN A 19 16.94 -18.16 -12.91
C ASN A 19 16.58 -16.67 -13.01
N ALA A 20 15.43 -16.33 -13.59
CA ALA A 20 14.93 -14.95 -13.68
C ALA A 20 14.15 -14.52 -12.41
N ALA A 21 13.56 -15.47 -11.69
CA ALA A 21 12.86 -15.21 -10.43
C ALA A 21 13.84 -15.09 -9.25
N GLU A 22 14.96 -15.81 -9.28
CA GLU A 22 16.02 -15.70 -8.25
C GLU A 22 16.82 -14.40 -8.33
N ASN A 23 16.95 -13.78 -9.52
CA ASN A 23 17.80 -12.59 -9.72
C ASN A 23 17.15 -11.23 -9.35
N ALA A 24 15.88 -11.20 -8.95
CA ALA A 24 15.19 -9.97 -8.53
C ALA A 24 15.09 -9.79 -7.00
N ALA A 25 15.40 -10.84 -6.22
CA ALA A 25 15.50 -10.76 -4.78
C ALA A 25 16.97 -10.56 -4.41
N GLY A 26 17.39 -9.33 -4.16
CA GLY A 26 18.64 -9.13 -3.42
C GLY A 26 18.60 -9.98 -2.15
N GLU A 27 19.69 -10.67 -1.83
CA GLU A 27 19.77 -11.54 -0.64
C GLU A 27 19.19 -10.78 0.57
N LEU A 28 18.07 -11.26 1.10
CA LEU A 28 17.47 -10.69 2.29
C LEU A 28 18.47 -10.90 3.44
N THR A 29 18.85 -9.83 4.11
CA THR A 29 19.80 -9.85 5.23
C THR A 29 19.17 -9.27 6.50
N GLY A 30 19.85 -9.45 7.63
CA GLY A 30 19.44 -8.86 8.91
C GLY A 30 18.06 -9.33 9.38
N ILE A 31 17.23 -8.37 9.82
CA ILE A 31 15.84 -8.63 10.27
C ILE A 31 14.97 -9.23 9.17
N ALA A 32 15.16 -8.81 7.91
CA ALA A 32 14.30 -9.23 6.79
C ALA A 32 14.46 -10.72 6.41
N ALA A 33 15.53 -11.37 6.90
CA ALA A 33 15.79 -12.80 6.75
C ALA A 33 15.25 -13.64 7.93
N GLN A 34 14.83 -13.00 9.01
CA GLN A 34 14.43 -13.66 10.25
C GLN A 34 12.92 -13.95 10.28
N ASP A 35 12.52 -14.89 11.15
CA ASP A 35 11.11 -15.07 11.54
C ASP A 35 10.72 -14.09 12.65
N TRP A 36 9.42 -14.00 12.93
CA TRP A 36 8.93 -13.13 13.99
C TRP A 36 9.54 -13.46 15.36
N ALA A 37 9.67 -14.75 15.68
CA ALA A 37 10.16 -15.20 16.98
C ALA A 37 11.58 -14.68 17.27
N THR A 38 12.45 -14.66 16.25
CA THR A 38 13.81 -14.17 16.36
C THR A 38 13.86 -12.64 16.29
N ALA A 39 13.22 -12.05 15.28
CA ALA A 39 13.30 -10.61 15.04
C ALA A 39 12.66 -9.79 16.19
N SER A 40 11.54 -10.27 16.74
CA SER A 40 10.83 -9.58 17.83
C SER A 40 11.57 -9.61 19.17
N ALA A 41 12.66 -10.37 19.29
CA ALA A 41 13.54 -10.29 20.45
C ALA A 41 14.25 -8.92 20.55
N VAL A 42 14.35 -8.18 19.44
CA VAL A 42 14.81 -6.79 19.42
C VAL A 42 13.64 -5.88 19.82
N PRO A 43 13.65 -5.25 21.02
CA PRO A 43 12.47 -4.53 21.53
C PRO A 43 12.02 -3.38 20.64
N GLN A 44 12.96 -2.67 20.02
CA GLN A 44 12.68 -1.56 19.10
C GLN A 44 11.99 -2.05 17.83
N TYR A 45 12.40 -3.19 17.28
CA TYR A 45 11.76 -3.79 16.10
C TYR A 45 10.34 -4.25 16.43
N ARG A 46 10.17 -4.96 17.55
CA ARG A 46 8.84 -5.38 18.02
C ARG A 46 7.89 -4.19 18.17
N ALA A 47 8.35 -3.11 18.79
CA ALA A 47 7.54 -1.90 18.93
C ALA A 47 7.17 -1.29 17.57
N ALA A 48 8.10 -1.23 16.62
CA ALA A 48 7.84 -0.70 15.28
C ALA A 48 6.83 -1.57 14.49
N VAL A 49 6.89 -2.89 14.62
CA VAL A 49 5.91 -3.78 13.97
C VAL A 49 4.53 -3.65 14.59
N VAL A 50 4.42 -3.54 15.91
CA VAL A 50 3.12 -3.31 16.57
C VAL A 50 2.53 -1.96 16.13
N ASP A 51 3.34 -0.91 16.04
CA ASP A 51 2.94 0.38 15.51
C ASP A 51 2.47 0.29 14.05
N LEU A 52 3.23 -0.39 13.19
CA LEU A 52 2.85 -0.59 11.80
C LEU A 52 1.50 -1.31 11.71
N LEU A 53 1.36 -2.46 12.38
CA LEU A 53 0.12 -3.24 12.34
C LEU A 53 -1.07 -2.45 12.91
N GLY A 54 -0.86 -1.63 13.93
CA GLY A 54 -1.88 -0.72 14.46
C GLY A 54 -2.31 0.34 13.46
N ALA A 55 -1.36 0.98 12.78
CA ALA A 55 -1.63 1.97 11.75
C ALA A 55 -2.39 1.36 10.55
N LEU A 56 -1.95 0.18 10.11
CA LEU A 56 -2.60 -0.56 9.02
C LEU A 56 -4.01 -0.98 9.41
N ALA A 57 -4.19 -1.62 10.58
CA ALA A 57 -5.50 -2.09 11.03
C ALA A 57 -6.52 -0.95 11.12
N TYR A 58 -6.14 0.19 11.70
CA TYR A 58 -7.05 1.33 11.76
C TYR A 58 -7.31 1.93 10.37
N GLY A 59 -6.29 1.98 9.51
CA GLY A 59 -6.42 2.41 8.13
C GLY A 59 -7.48 1.61 7.38
N GLU A 60 -7.43 0.28 7.46
CA GLU A 60 -8.41 -0.59 6.80
C GLU A 60 -9.81 -0.46 7.40
N LEU A 61 -9.93 -0.34 8.72
CA LEU A 61 -11.22 -0.11 9.36
C LEU A 61 -11.85 1.22 8.91
N ALA A 62 -11.06 2.30 8.87
CA ALA A 62 -11.52 3.60 8.41
C ALA A 62 -11.86 3.60 6.91
N ALA A 63 -11.07 2.92 6.09
CA ALA A 63 -11.32 2.73 4.66
C ALA A 63 -12.63 2.00 4.41
N PHE A 64 -12.89 0.88 5.12
CA PHE A 64 -14.17 0.17 5.08
C PHE A 64 -15.36 1.11 5.32
N GLU A 65 -15.33 1.86 6.43
CA GLU A 65 -16.43 2.76 6.76
C GLU A 65 -16.66 3.83 5.69
N ARG A 66 -15.57 4.40 5.16
CA ARG A 66 -15.66 5.44 4.13
C ARG A 66 -16.14 4.90 2.80
N LEU A 67 -15.64 3.75 2.34
CA LEU A 67 -16.12 3.11 1.12
C LEU A 67 -17.59 2.73 1.21
N ALA A 68 -18.03 2.23 2.37
CA ALA A 68 -19.44 1.93 2.62
C ALA A 68 -20.33 3.19 2.60
N GLU A 69 -19.83 4.31 3.11
CA GLU A 69 -20.53 5.61 3.03
C GLU A 69 -20.57 6.13 1.58
N ASP A 70 -19.43 6.13 0.88
CA ASP A 70 -19.30 6.63 -0.49
C ASP A 70 -20.14 5.79 -1.48
N ALA A 71 -20.33 4.48 -1.22
CA ALA A 71 -21.22 3.62 -1.99
C ALA A 71 -22.68 4.10 -2.03
N LYS A 72 -23.11 4.97 -1.10
CA LYS A 72 -24.45 5.58 -1.13
C LYS A 72 -24.60 6.62 -2.25
N LEU A 73 -23.49 7.17 -2.77
CA LEU A 73 -23.47 8.14 -3.86
C LEU A 73 -23.56 7.48 -5.24
N ALA A 74 -23.51 6.15 -5.32
CA ALA A 74 -23.48 5.41 -6.57
C ALA A 74 -24.71 5.68 -7.46
N PRO A 75 -24.51 5.93 -8.77
CA PRO A 75 -25.60 6.24 -9.69
C PRO A 75 -26.41 5.00 -10.11
N SER A 76 -25.87 3.80 -9.87
CA SER A 76 -26.55 2.53 -10.16
C SER A 76 -26.31 1.50 -9.06
N LEU A 77 -27.16 0.47 -9.02
CA LEU A 77 -27.00 -0.66 -8.10
C LEU A 77 -25.70 -1.45 -8.37
N GLY A 78 -25.29 -1.56 -9.64
CA GLY A 78 -24.02 -2.21 -9.99
C GLY A 78 -22.83 -1.44 -9.47
N ASP A 79 -22.82 -0.12 -9.66
CA ASP A 79 -21.77 0.76 -9.14
C ASP A 79 -21.69 0.71 -7.61
N LYS A 80 -22.86 0.66 -6.95
CA LYS A 80 -22.94 0.48 -5.49
C LYS A 80 -22.34 -0.84 -5.03
N ALA A 81 -22.61 -1.92 -5.75
CA ALA A 81 -22.11 -3.25 -5.42
C ALA A 81 -20.59 -3.32 -5.53
N GLU A 82 -19.98 -2.64 -6.50
CA GLU A 82 -18.51 -2.60 -6.65
C GLU A 82 -17.82 -1.93 -5.46
N LEU A 83 -18.28 -0.76 -5.00
CA LEU A 83 -17.71 -0.14 -3.79
C LEU A 83 -18.04 -0.91 -2.52
N ALA A 84 -19.22 -1.53 -2.42
CA ALA A 84 -19.54 -2.38 -1.28
C ALA A 84 -18.62 -3.61 -1.21
N LYS A 85 -18.23 -4.16 -2.36
CA LYS A 85 -17.25 -5.25 -2.45
C LYS A 85 -15.86 -4.79 -1.98
N MET A 86 -15.41 -3.61 -2.40
CA MET A 86 -14.17 -3.01 -1.90
C MET A 86 -14.21 -2.84 -0.39
N ALA A 87 -15.27 -2.24 0.15
CA ALA A 87 -15.43 -2.05 1.58
C ALA A 87 -15.33 -3.39 2.33
N SER A 88 -16.00 -4.43 1.83
CA SER A 88 -15.93 -5.76 2.44
C SER A 88 -14.51 -6.35 2.46
N ALA A 89 -13.68 -6.06 1.44
CA ALA A 89 -12.28 -6.48 1.42
C ALA A 89 -11.47 -5.76 2.50
N GLU A 90 -11.60 -4.43 2.62
CA GLU A 90 -10.90 -3.67 3.68
C GLU A 90 -11.26 -4.19 5.08
N PHE A 91 -12.53 -4.51 5.32
CA PHE A 91 -12.93 -5.08 6.62
C PHE A 91 -12.27 -6.44 6.87
N HIS A 92 -12.13 -7.28 5.83
CA HIS A 92 -11.43 -8.55 5.95
C HIS A 92 -9.93 -8.34 6.24
N HIS A 93 -9.29 -7.37 5.59
CA HIS A 93 -7.90 -7.00 5.86
C HIS A 93 -7.71 -6.52 7.30
N PHE A 94 -8.62 -5.67 7.78
CA PHE A 94 -8.67 -5.27 9.19
C PHE A 94 -8.72 -6.48 10.13
N GLU A 95 -9.57 -7.47 9.86
CA GLU A 95 -9.66 -8.68 10.70
C GLU A 95 -8.32 -9.45 10.73
N GLN A 96 -7.67 -9.61 9.57
CA GLN A 96 -6.36 -10.28 9.49
C GLN A 96 -5.28 -9.54 10.31
N LEU A 97 -5.24 -8.21 10.21
CA LEU A 97 -4.29 -7.37 10.93
C LEU A 97 -4.55 -7.35 12.44
N ARG A 98 -5.82 -7.26 12.84
CA ARG A 98 -6.28 -7.38 14.25
C ARG A 98 -5.88 -8.72 14.84
N ASP A 99 -6.12 -9.81 14.11
CA ASP A 99 -5.81 -11.16 14.58
C ASP A 99 -4.30 -11.36 14.71
N ARG A 100 -3.50 -10.75 13.82
CA ARG A 100 -2.04 -10.73 13.97
C ARG A 100 -1.60 -9.96 15.20
N LEU A 101 -2.14 -8.77 15.47
CA LEU A 101 -1.84 -8.00 16.68
C LEU A 101 -2.06 -8.85 17.94
N ALA A 102 -3.21 -9.53 18.02
CA ALA A 102 -3.52 -10.44 19.13
C ALA A 102 -2.53 -11.62 19.20
N ALA A 103 -2.21 -12.24 18.06
CA ALA A 103 -1.28 -13.38 17.99
C ALA A 103 0.17 -13.03 18.39
N VAL A 104 0.55 -11.75 18.34
CA VAL A 104 1.85 -11.28 18.80
C VAL A 104 1.80 -10.66 20.22
N ASP A 105 0.74 -10.92 20.98
CA ASP A 105 0.51 -10.40 22.34
C ASP A 105 0.43 -8.87 22.41
N ALA A 106 -0.09 -8.21 21.37
CA ALA A 106 -0.44 -6.80 21.39
C ALA A 106 -1.97 -6.64 21.46
N GLU A 107 -2.45 -5.74 22.31
CA GLU A 107 -3.89 -5.43 22.36
C GLU A 107 -4.26 -4.59 21.12
N PRO A 108 -5.16 -5.06 20.23
CA PRO A 108 -5.40 -4.42 18.95
C PRO A 108 -5.88 -2.98 19.05
N THR A 109 -6.80 -2.68 19.99
CA THR A 109 -7.38 -1.34 20.15
C THR A 109 -6.32 -0.32 20.53
N ALA A 110 -5.50 -0.63 21.53
CA ALA A 110 -4.42 0.22 22.01
C ALA A 110 -3.31 0.40 20.97
N ALA A 111 -3.09 -0.60 20.10
CA ALA A 111 -2.17 -0.45 18.97
C ALA A 111 -2.71 0.52 17.90
N MET A 112 -4.02 0.56 17.69
CA MET A 112 -4.68 1.43 16.71
C MET A 112 -4.85 2.88 17.19
N GLU A 113 -5.18 3.08 18.47
CA GLU A 113 -5.52 4.38 19.07
C GLU A 113 -4.57 5.54 18.69
N PRO A 114 -3.23 5.37 18.66
CA PRO A 114 -2.31 6.46 18.33
C PRO A 114 -2.47 7.01 16.91
N PHE A 115 -2.96 6.19 15.97
CA PHE A 115 -3.08 6.54 14.56
C PHE A 115 -4.46 7.07 14.19
N ALA A 116 -5.45 6.86 15.07
CA ALA A 116 -6.85 7.16 14.80
C ALA A 116 -7.05 8.60 14.35
N LYS A 117 -6.48 9.55 15.10
CA LYS A 117 -6.63 10.98 14.79
C LYS A 117 -6.10 11.36 13.40
N ALA A 118 -4.92 10.89 13.03
CA ALA A 118 -4.27 11.26 11.78
C ALA A 118 -5.05 10.70 10.57
N LEU A 119 -5.48 9.44 10.68
CA LEU A 119 -6.25 8.76 9.63
C LEU A 119 -7.68 9.33 9.52
N ASP A 120 -8.33 9.64 10.64
CA ASP A 120 -9.63 10.33 10.66
C ASP A 120 -9.53 11.72 10.03
N ASP A 121 -8.47 12.48 10.36
CA ASP A 121 -8.24 13.80 9.77
C ASP A 121 -8.03 13.71 8.26
N PHE A 122 -7.27 12.73 7.76
CA PHE A 122 -7.15 12.46 6.33
C PHE A 122 -8.53 12.24 5.71
N HIS A 123 -9.33 11.30 6.23
CA HIS A 123 -10.65 11.00 5.65
C HIS A 123 -11.62 12.18 5.73
N ARG A 124 -11.59 12.96 6.81
CA ARG A 124 -12.40 14.17 7.00
C ARG A 124 -12.01 15.28 6.02
N LEU A 125 -10.71 15.51 5.83
CA LEU A 125 -10.19 16.53 4.90
C LEU A 125 -10.32 16.11 3.44
N THR A 126 -10.60 14.82 3.20
CA THR A 126 -10.82 14.22 1.88
C THR A 126 -12.22 13.63 1.73
N ALA A 127 -13.23 14.19 2.39
CA ALA A 127 -14.62 13.79 2.16
C ALA A 127 -15.03 14.15 0.72
N PRO A 128 -15.44 13.18 -0.13
CA PRO A 128 -15.83 13.46 -1.51
C PRO A 128 -17.15 14.22 -1.56
N SER A 129 -17.29 15.11 -2.53
CA SER A 129 -18.52 15.87 -2.76
C SER A 129 -19.52 15.17 -3.69
N ASP A 130 -19.04 14.22 -4.50
CA ASP A 130 -19.84 13.42 -5.41
C ASP A 130 -19.27 12.02 -5.63
N TRP A 131 -20.00 11.22 -6.39
CA TRP A 131 -19.64 9.84 -6.74
C TRP A 131 -18.25 9.71 -7.39
N LEU A 132 -17.89 10.62 -8.31
CA LEU A 132 -16.64 10.53 -9.04
C LEU A 132 -15.45 10.86 -8.15
N GLU A 133 -15.59 11.81 -7.22
CA GLU A 133 -14.59 12.07 -6.19
C GLU A 133 -14.42 10.87 -5.25
N GLY A 134 -15.51 10.19 -4.90
CA GLY A 134 -15.49 8.93 -4.13
C GLY A 134 -14.71 7.83 -4.86
N LEU A 135 -14.99 7.62 -6.14
CA LEU A 135 -14.25 6.65 -6.97
C LEU A 135 -12.76 6.98 -7.10
N VAL A 136 -12.42 8.24 -7.36
CA VAL A 136 -11.02 8.68 -7.43
C VAL A 136 -10.34 8.48 -6.08
N LYS A 137 -11.02 8.78 -4.97
CA LYS A 137 -10.50 8.54 -3.62
C LYS A 137 -10.24 7.06 -3.35
N ALA A 138 -11.19 6.19 -3.67
CA ALA A 138 -11.03 4.74 -3.53
C ALA A 138 -9.80 4.24 -4.31
N TYR A 139 -9.70 4.61 -5.60
CA TYR A 139 -8.58 4.22 -6.45
C TYR A 139 -7.22 4.75 -5.98
N VAL A 140 -7.16 6.03 -5.60
CA VAL A 140 -5.93 6.67 -5.13
C VAL A 140 -5.51 6.14 -3.76
N GLY A 141 -6.47 5.97 -2.85
CA GLY A 141 -6.24 5.43 -1.50
C GLY A 141 -5.66 4.02 -1.55
N ASP A 142 -6.34 3.12 -2.26
CA ASP A 142 -5.89 1.74 -2.49
C ASP A 142 -4.48 1.67 -3.08
N SER A 143 -4.21 2.51 -4.09
CA SER A 143 -2.89 2.53 -4.73
C SER A 143 -1.77 3.10 -3.83
N ILE A 144 -2.05 4.12 -3.02
CA ILE A 144 -1.08 4.70 -2.09
C ILE A 144 -0.78 3.71 -0.97
N ALA A 145 -1.82 3.10 -0.40
CA ALA A 145 -1.66 2.02 0.57
C ALA A 145 -0.82 0.89 -0.04
N SER A 146 -1.15 0.47 -1.27
CA SER A 146 -0.42 -0.59 -1.95
C SER A 146 1.07 -0.32 -2.12
N ASP A 147 1.44 0.91 -2.53
CA ASP A 147 2.85 1.29 -2.65
C ASP A 147 3.53 1.31 -1.27
N PHE A 148 2.87 1.86 -0.25
CA PHE A 148 3.39 1.91 1.12
C PHE A 148 3.66 0.51 1.68
N TYR A 149 2.70 -0.41 1.53
CA TYR A 149 2.86 -1.79 1.97
C TYR A 149 4.05 -2.47 1.31
N ARG A 150 4.27 -2.26 0.00
CA ARG A 150 5.44 -2.82 -0.71
C ARG A 150 6.76 -2.23 -0.19
N GLU A 151 6.79 -0.93 0.10
CA GLU A 151 7.97 -0.25 0.64
C GLU A 151 8.36 -0.76 2.04
N VAL A 152 7.36 -1.00 2.91
CA VAL A 152 7.62 -1.52 4.26
C VAL A 152 7.91 -3.02 4.24
N ALA A 153 7.24 -3.79 3.37
CA ALA A 153 7.40 -5.25 3.28
C ALA A 153 8.86 -5.68 3.07
N ALA A 154 9.65 -4.92 2.32
CA ALA A 154 11.06 -5.20 2.08
C ALA A 154 11.93 -5.25 3.36
N ARG A 155 11.46 -4.62 4.45
CA ARG A 155 12.20 -4.44 5.71
C ARG A 155 11.65 -5.27 6.87
N LEU A 156 10.55 -5.98 6.65
CA LEU A 156 9.89 -6.79 7.67
C LEU A 156 10.47 -8.20 7.73
N ASP A 157 10.40 -8.79 8.92
CA ASP A 157 10.57 -10.22 9.15
C ASP A 157 9.65 -11.03 8.23
N THR A 158 10.03 -12.28 8.00
CA THR A 158 9.38 -13.16 7.03
C THR A 158 7.89 -13.37 7.29
N ASP A 159 7.45 -13.40 8.55
CA ASP A 159 6.05 -13.66 8.90
C ASP A 159 5.19 -12.41 8.72
N THR A 160 5.68 -11.27 9.23
CA THR A 160 4.97 -9.99 9.11
C THR A 160 4.92 -9.54 7.64
N ARG A 161 6.02 -9.69 6.89
CA ARG A 161 6.04 -9.45 5.44
C ARG A 161 4.99 -10.28 4.71
N ARG A 162 4.89 -11.58 5.01
CA ARG A 162 3.94 -12.49 4.36
C ARG A 162 2.51 -12.02 4.56
N LEU A 163 2.16 -11.59 5.78
CA LEU A 163 0.84 -11.03 6.09
C LEU A 163 0.58 -9.73 5.32
N VAL A 164 1.50 -8.77 5.37
CA VAL A 164 1.34 -7.47 4.71
C VAL A 164 1.19 -7.66 3.19
N LEU A 165 1.95 -8.56 2.59
CA LEU A 165 1.80 -8.90 1.17
C LEU A 165 0.50 -9.67 0.86
N SER A 166 0.01 -10.53 1.75
CA SER A 166 -1.27 -11.22 1.51
C SER A 166 -2.47 -10.28 1.59
N VAL A 167 -2.41 -9.26 2.46
CA VAL A 167 -3.41 -8.18 2.51
C VAL A 167 -3.43 -7.41 1.19
N LEU A 168 -2.26 -7.19 0.58
CA LEU A 168 -2.15 -6.48 -0.71
C LEU A 168 -2.74 -7.20 -1.91
N ASP A 169 -2.64 -8.53 -1.96
CA ASP A 169 -2.97 -9.28 -3.18
C ASP A 169 -4.48 -9.33 -3.48
N ASP A 170 -5.34 -8.81 -2.59
CA ASP A 170 -6.80 -8.83 -2.72
C ASP A 170 -7.38 -7.59 -3.45
N THR A 171 -6.56 -6.63 -3.88
CA THR A 171 -7.03 -5.33 -4.39
C THR A 171 -7.27 -5.34 -5.92
N GLY A 172 -8.23 -6.15 -6.37
CA GLY A 172 -8.60 -6.29 -7.79
C GLY A 172 -9.44 -5.14 -8.38
N HIS A 173 -9.57 -4.01 -7.69
CA HIS A 173 -10.65 -3.04 -7.92
C HIS A 173 -10.28 -1.83 -8.78
N GLY A 174 -9.00 -1.61 -9.06
CA GLY A 174 -8.53 -0.39 -9.72
C GLY A 174 -9.09 -0.16 -11.13
N ASN A 175 -9.37 -1.23 -11.88
CA ASN A 175 -9.87 -1.14 -13.26
C ASN A 175 -11.26 -0.51 -13.34
N PHE A 176 -12.14 -0.78 -12.36
CA PHE A 176 -13.50 -0.26 -12.33
C PHE A 176 -13.52 1.27 -12.21
N ALA A 177 -12.70 1.83 -11.31
CA ALA A 177 -12.60 3.27 -11.13
C ALA A 177 -12.03 3.95 -12.39
N VAL A 178 -11.01 3.36 -13.02
CA VAL A 178 -10.42 3.88 -14.26
C VAL A 178 -11.45 3.96 -15.39
N GLU A 179 -12.21 2.89 -15.60
CA GLU A 179 -13.25 2.86 -16.64
C GLU A 179 -14.29 3.97 -16.42
N LYS A 180 -14.84 4.07 -15.21
CA LYS A 180 -15.92 5.01 -14.88
C LYS A 180 -15.46 6.46 -14.96
N VAL A 181 -14.28 6.77 -14.45
CA VAL A 181 -13.73 8.13 -14.50
C VAL A 181 -13.46 8.55 -15.94
N ARG A 182 -12.87 7.67 -16.77
CA ARG A 182 -12.63 7.98 -18.19
C ARG A 182 -13.92 8.19 -18.97
N ALA A 183 -14.92 7.33 -18.76
CA ALA A 183 -16.23 7.49 -19.38
C ALA A 183 -16.89 8.83 -18.98
N ALA A 184 -16.77 9.23 -17.71
CA ALA A 184 -17.28 10.52 -17.26
C ALA A 184 -16.55 11.72 -17.89
N ILE A 185 -15.23 11.63 -18.06
CA ILE A 185 -14.43 12.67 -18.73
C ILE A 185 -14.77 12.76 -20.22
N GLU A 186 -14.98 11.62 -20.89
CA GLU A 186 -15.39 11.58 -22.29
C GLU A 186 -16.77 12.24 -22.48
N ALA A 187 -17.71 11.98 -21.55
CA ALA A 187 -19.04 12.58 -21.58
C ALA A 187 -19.04 14.09 -21.23
N ASP A 188 -18.21 14.53 -20.28
CA ASP A 188 -18.05 15.93 -19.90
C ASP A 188 -16.57 16.26 -19.59
N PRO A 189 -15.82 16.83 -20.55
CA PRO A 189 -14.40 17.14 -20.38
C PRO A 189 -14.06 18.05 -19.20
N ARG A 190 -15.03 18.83 -18.69
CA ARG A 190 -14.83 19.72 -17.53
C ARG A 190 -14.59 18.93 -16.23
N VAL A 191 -15.09 17.69 -16.15
CA VAL A 191 -14.89 16.80 -15.01
C VAL A 191 -13.41 16.52 -14.78
N GLY A 192 -12.62 16.35 -15.85
CA GLY A 192 -11.20 16.02 -15.75
C GLY A 192 -10.39 17.07 -14.96
N GLY A 193 -10.63 18.35 -15.21
CA GLY A 193 -9.94 19.43 -14.48
C GLY A 193 -10.27 19.45 -12.99
N ARG A 194 -11.54 19.21 -12.62
CA ARG A 194 -11.98 19.13 -11.23
C ARG A 194 -11.39 17.92 -10.51
N LEU A 195 -11.45 16.73 -11.13
CA LEU A 195 -10.92 15.50 -10.54
C LEU A 195 -9.39 15.52 -10.41
N ALA A 196 -8.68 16.21 -11.31
CA ALA A 196 -7.23 16.41 -11.17
C ALA A 196 -6.88 17.25 -9.93
N LEU A 197 -7.63 18.33 -9.66
CA LEU A 197 -7.46 19.13 -8.43
C LEU A 197 -7.78 18.31 -7.18
N TRP A 198 -8.84 17.50 -7.25
CA TRP A 198 -9.19 16.58 -6.18
C TRP A 198 -8.08 15.57 -5.88
N ALA A 199 -7.53 14.91 -6.90
CA ALA A 199 -6.47 13.93 -6.71
C ALA A 199 -5.18 14.54 -6.14
N ARG A 200 -4.81 15.76 -6.57
CA ARG A 200 -3.70 16.51 -5.95
C ARG A 200 -3.94 16.79 -4.47
N ARG A 201 -5.18 17.15 -4.10
CA ARG A 201 -5.55 17.33 -2.69
C ARG A 201 -5.43 16.03 -1.91
N LEU A 202 -5.91 14.91 -2.44
CA LEU A 202 -5.77 13.59 -1.81
C LEU A 202 -4.30 13.28 -1.49
N MET A 203 -3.41 13.45 -2.46
CA MET A 203 -1.98 13.22 -2.26
C MET A 203 -1.38 14.19 -1.22
N GLY A 204 -1.71 15.47 -1.29
CA GLY A 204 -1.22 16.47 -0.35
C GLY A 204 -1.63 16.17 1.10
N GLU A 205 -2.89 15.80 1.32
CA GLU A 205 -3.38 15.42 2.65
C GLU A 205 -2.75 14.10 3.14
N ALA A 206 -2.60 13.10 2.26
CA ALA A 206 -1.94 11.84 2.61
C ALA A 206 -0.48 12.08 3.06
N LEU A 207 0.28 12.87 2.32
CA LEU A 207 1.66 13.23 2.67
C LEU A 207 1.71 14.01 3.99
N SER A 208 0.79 14.96 4.20
CA SER A 208 0.74 15.74 5.44
C SER A 208 0.49 14.87 6.67
N GLN A 209 -0.47 13.93 6.60
CA GLN A 209 -0.74 13.03 7.72
C GLN A 209 0.40 12.01 7.92
N ALA A 210 1.00 11.50 6.85
CA ALA A 210 2.14 10.60 6.94
C ALA A 210 3.35 11.27 7.63
N GLN A 211 3.64 12.52 7.28
CA GLN A 211 4.68 13.32 7.93
C GLN A 211 4.41 13.52 9.43
N ARG A 212 3.15 13.73 9.81
CA ARG A 212 2.76 13.85 11.21
C ARG A 212 2.99 12.56 11.99
N VAL A 213 2.57 11.42 11.44
CA VAL A 213 2.78 10.11 12.07
C VAL A 213 4.27 9.82 12.23
N VAL A 214 5.08 10.07 11.18
CA VAL A 214 6.54 9.91 11.21
C VAL A 214 7.21 10.80 12.26
N ALA A 215 6.71 12.02 12.48
CA ALA A 215 7.23 12.94 13.49
C ALA A 215 6.83 12.57 14.92
N GLU A 216 5.71 11.86 15.10
CA GLU A 216 5.18 11.48 16.42
C GLU A 216 5.62 10.05 16.85
N ARG A 217 6.15 9.22 15.92
CA ARG A 217 6.49 7.80 16.16
C ARG A 217 7.92 7.42 15.76
N ASP A 218 8.86 7.66 16.67
CA ASP A 218 10.29 7.38 16.46
C ASP A 218 10.60 5.92 16.07
N ALA A 219 9.88 4.93 16.63
CA ALA A 219 10.13 3.51 16.37
C ALA A 219 9.73 3.11 14.94
N LEU A 220 8.55 3.54 14.49
CA LEU A 220 8.09 3.32 13.12
C LEU A 220 9.02 3.99 12.11
N SER A 221 9.41 5.23 12.38
CA SER A 221 10.36 5.96 11.54
C SER A 221 11.73 5.29 11.46
N THR A 222 12.23 4.76 12.58
CA THR A 222 13.50 4.03 12.62
C THR A 222 13.46 2.75 11.76
N MET A 223 12.34 2.03 11.78
CA MET A 223 12.13 0.84 10.95
C MET A 223 12.02 1.20 9.46
N LEU A 224 11.29 2.27 9.11
CA LEU A 224 11.15 2.76 7.73
C LEU A 224 12.51 3.15 7.12
N VAL A 225 13.42 3.66 7.95
CA VAL A 225 14.75 4.13 7.55
C VAL A 225 15.80 3.01 7.50
N GLY A 226 15.51 1.81 8.03
CA GLY A 226 16.47 0.69 8.05
C GLY A 226 17.52 0.79 9.17
N GLY A 227 17.25 1.55 10.23
CA GLY A 227 18.21 1.78 11.33
C GLY A 227 18.36 0.64 12.34
N VAL A 228 17.91 -0.58 12.03
CA VAL A 228 17.85 -1.69 13.01
C VAL A 228 19.13 -2.56 13.06
N ASP A 229 20.07 -2.38 12.14
CA ASP A 229 21.30 -3.18 12.04
C ASP A 229 22.48 -2.65 12.89
N GLY A 230 22.20 -1.88 13.96
CA GLY A 230 23.19 -1.58 15.00
C GLY A 230 24.39 -0.70 14.59
N MET A 231 24.44 -0.20 13.35
CA MET A 231 25.53 0.64 12.87
C MET A 231 24.98 1.92 12.21
N ALA A 232 25.28 3.06 12.85
CA ALA A 232 24.91 4.44 12.50
C ALA A 232 23.47 4.88 12.83
N ALA A 233 23.37 5.50 14.01
CA ALA A 233 22.25 6.27 14.52
C ALA A 233 22.03 7.55 13.71
N GLY A 234 20.82 7.71 13.19
CA GLY A 234 20.31 8.94 12.62
C GLY A 234 18.94 8.69 11.99
N PHE A 235 17.95 9.51 12.34
CA PHE A 235 16.68 9.58 11.62
C PHE A 235 16.98 10.06 10.19
N ASP A 236 17.22 9.14 9.24
CA ASP A 236 17.45 9.48 7.83
C ASP A 236 16.14 9.88 7.17
N LEU A 237 15.72 11.11 7.46
CA LEU A 237 14.68 11.86 6.75
C LEU A 237 14.82 11.78 5.23
N ALA A 238 16.05 11.62 4.72
CA ALA A 238 16.25 11.51 3.29
C ALA A 238 15.73 10.17 2.74
N GLU A 239 15.80 9.07 3.48
CA GLU A 239 15.21 7.79 3.06
C GLU A 239 13.68 7.83 3.08
N VAL A 240 13.09 8.40 4.14
CA VAL A 240 11.63 8.66 4.20
C VAL A 240 11.21 9.57 3.03
N GLY A 241 11.99 10.61 2.75
CA GLY A 241 11.77 11.50 1.61
C GLY A 241 11.83 10.76 0.27
N ARG A 242 12.82 9.87 0.08
CA ARG A 242 12.96 9.04 -1.13
C ARG A 242 11.77 8.09 -1.30
N MET A 243 11.26 7.49 -0.22
CA MET A 243 10.05 6.67 -0.24
C MET A 243 8.84 7.49 -0.72
N PHE A 244 8.61 8.66 -0.14
CA PHE A 244 7.51 9.54 -0.57
C PHE A 244 7.65 10.01 -2.03
N SER A 245 8.88 10.27 -2.50
CA SER A 245 9.12 10.58 -3.92
C SER A 245 8.70 9.43 -4.83
N ARG A 246 9.05 8.17 -4.51
CA ARG A 246 8.63 7.01 -5.31
C ARG A 246 7.11 6.83 -5.34
N ILE A 247 6.43 6.98 -4.21
CA ILE A 247 4.96 6.93 -4.13
C ILE A 247 4.32 8.06 -4.97
N THR A 248 4.91 9.25 -4.93
CA THR A 248 4.43 10.41 -5.71
C THR A 248 4.60 10.17 -7.22
N GLU A 249 5.75 9.65 -7.66
CA GLU A 249 5.99 9.31 -9.07
C GLU A 249 5.04 8.23 -9.58
N ALA A 250 4.78 7.20 -8.77
CA ALA A 250 3.80 6.16 -9.08
C ALA A 250 2.37 6.75 -9.18
N HIS A 251 2.03 7.70 -8.30
CA HIS A 251 0.75 8.39 -8.35
C HIS A 251 0.57 9.21 -9.64
N THR A 252 1.60 9.90 -10.12
CA THR A 252 1.57 10.62 -11.40
C THR A 252 1.20 9.68 -12.56
N LYS A 253 1.78 8.47 -12.61
CA LYS A 253 1.44 7.46 -13.64
C LYS A 253 -0.02 7.02 -13.54
N ARG A 254 -0.53 6.85 -12.31
CA ARG A 254 -1.93 6.48 -12.07
C ARG A 254 -2.91 7.59 -12.43
N MET A 255 -2.55 8.85 -12.26
CA MET A 255 -3.36 9.99 -12.73
C MET A 255 -3.49 9.98 -14.25
N ALA A 256 -2.39 9.72 -14.96
CA ALA A 256 -2.43 9.55 -16.41
C ALA A 256 -3.34 8.39 -16.84
N ALA A 257 -3.36 7.27 -16.09
CA ALA A 257 -4.26 6.14 -16.37
C ALA A 257 -5.75 6.52 -16.27
N LEU A 258 -6.12 7.38 -15.31
CA LEU A 258 -7.46 7.95 -15.16
C LEU A 258 -7.81 8.99 -16.24
N GLY A 259 -6.85 9.42 -17.06
CA GLY A 259 -7.03 10.54 -18.00
C GLY A 259 -6.95 11.91 -17.31
N LEU A 260 -6.29 11.99 -16.15
CA LEU A 260 -6.12 13.21 -15.37
C LEU A 260 -4.71 13.78 -15.53
N ALA A 261 -4.60 15.11 -15.49
CA ALA A 261 -3.31 15.77 -15.38
C ALA A 261 -2.83 15.71 -13.92
N ALA A 262 -1.61 15.21 -13.71
CA ALA A 262 -0.93 15.23 -12.41
C ALA A 262 -0.50 16.66 -12.04
#